data_AF-A0A965SWB2-F1
#
_entry.id   AF-A0A965SWB2-F1
#
_cell.length_a   1.000
_cell.length_b   1.000
_cell.length_c   1.000
_cell.angle_alpha   90.00
_cell.angle_beta   90.00
_cell.angle_gamma   90.00
#
_symmetry.space_group_name_H-M   'P 1'
#
loop_
_entity.id
_entity.type
_entity.pdbx_description
1 polymer ?
#
loop_
_entity_poly.entity_id
_entity_poly.type
_entity_poly.pdbx_seq_one_letter_code
_entity_poly.pdbx_strand_id
1 'polypeptide(L)'
;MAQRLISLPDNEARYQQLRNELIQSYAISEAELMQLASARANRAKELMVAQQPNLAERITIGTSKAGGADQDGIPLGVSLGSKK
;
A
#
# COMPACT_ATOMS: atom_id res chain seq x y z
N MET A 1 2.39 -27.68 8.72
CA MET A 1 1.51 -27.68 7.54
C MET A 1 1.86 -28.74 6.48
N ALA A 2 2.87 -29.60 6.68
CA ALA A 2 3.30 -30.57 5.66
C ALA A 2 2.54 -31.93 5.67
N GLN A 3 1.75 -32.24 6.71
CA GLN A 3 1.17 -33.58 6.86
C GLN A 3 -0.08 -33.86 5.99
N ARG A 4 -0.71 -32.85 5.38
CA ARG A 4 -1.90 -33.01 4.51
C ARG A 4 -1.56 -33.16 3.02
N LEU A 5 -0.29 -33.02 2.64
CA LEU A 5 0.18 -33.11 1.25
C LEU A 5 0.30 -34.55 0.73
N ILE A 6 0.22 -35.57 1.60
CA ILE A 6 0.57 -36.97 1.24
C ILE A 6 -0.65 -37.87 0.96
N SER A 7 -1.89 -37.45 1.28
CA SER A 7 -3.03 -38.40 1.30
C SER A 7 -4.21 -38.11 0.35
N LEU A 8 -4.12 -37.16 -0.58
CA LEU A 8 -5.24 -36.84 -1.49
C LEU A 8 -4.80 -36.64 -2.95
N PRO A 9 -5.63 -37.05 -3.94
CA PRO A 9 -5.30 -36.99 -5.36
C PRO A 9 -4.98 -35.56 -5.82
N ASP A 10 -3.96 -35.42 -6.67
CA ASP A 10 -3.56 -34.16 -7.30
C ASP A 10 -4.63 -33.71 -8.32
N ASN A 11 -5.46 -32.72 -7.97
CA ASN A 11 -6.47 -32.16 -8.87
C ASN A 11 -6.48 -30.61 -8.80
N GLU A 12 -7.01 -29.95 -9.84
CA GLU A 12 -7.06 -28.48 -9.93
C GLU A 12 -7.77 -27.81 -8.74
N ALA A 13 -8.77 -28.47 -8.17
CA ALA A 13 -9.50 -27.97 -7.00
C ALA A 13 -8.59 -27.83 -5.77
N ARG A 14 -7.63 -28.76 -5.55
CA ARG A 14 -6.62 -28.67 -4.50
C ARG A 14 -5.69 -27.46 -4.70
N TYR A 15 -5.27 -27.19 -5.93
CA TYR A 15 -4.43 -26.03 -6.22
C TYR A 15 -5.16 -24.71 -5.96
N GLN A 16 -6.46 -24.63 -6.31
CA GLN A 16 -7.26 -23.46 -6.00
C GLN A 16 -7.45 -23.27 -4.49
N GLN A 17 -7.70 -24.36 -3.75
CA GLN A 17 -7.79 -24.32 -2.29
C GLN A 17 -6.47 -23.89 -1.64
N LEU A 18 -5.34 -24.50 -2.03
CA LEU A 18 -4.02 -24.14 -1.52
C LEU A 18 -3.66 -22.68 -1.84
N ARG A 19 -3.98 -22.22 -3.05
CA ARG A 19 -3.79 -20.82 -3.45
C ARG A 19 -4.60 -19.88 -2.57
N ASN A 20 -5.87 -20.22 -2.31
CA ASN A 20 -6.73 -19.41 -1.45
C ASN A 20 -6.25 -19.39 0.00
N GLU A 21 -5.82 -20.54 0.53
CA GLU A 21 -5.23 -20.64 1.87
C GLU A 21 -3.93 -19.84 1.99
N LEU A 22 -3.06 -19.89 0.97
CA LEU A 22 -1.86 -19.05 0.91
C LEU A 22 -2.22 -17.57 0.91
N ILE A 23 -3.15 -17.13 0.07
CA ILE A 23 -3.61 -15.74 0.04
C ILE A 23 -4.17 -15.32 1.39
N GLN A 24 -4.98 -16.16 2.04
CA GLN A 24 -5.54 -15.89 3.37
C GLN A 24 -4.48 -15.87 4.48
N SER A 25 -3.39 -16.64 4.33
CA SER A 25 -2.28 -16.64 5.28
C SER A 25 -1.46 -15.35 5.25
N TYR A 26 -1.51 -14.61 4.14
CA TYR A 26 -0.95 -13.27 4.03
C TYR A 26 -1.97 -12.22 4.48
N ALA A 27 -2.16 -12.12 5.80
CA ALA A 27 -2.91 -11.02 6.38
C ALA A 27 -2.05 -9.74 6.33
N ILE A 28 -2.33 -8.85 5.37
CA ILE A 28 -1.73 -7.52 5.36
C ILE A 28 -2.38 -6.69 6.45
N SER A 29 -1.60 -6.28 7.44
CA SER A 29 -2.06 -5.44 8.53
C SER A 29 -2.19 -3.97 8.11
N GLU A 30 -3.05 -3.22 8.81
CA GLU A 30 -3.17 -1.78 8.62
C GLU A 30 -1.83 -1.06 8.85
N ALA A 31 -1.03 -1.53 9.82
CA ALA A 31 0.30 -1.00 10.08
C ALA A 31 1.23 -1.12 8.87
N GLU A 32 1.24 -2.28 8.19
CA GLU A 32 2.04 -2.49 6.97
C GLU A 32 1.56 -1.60 5.82
N LEU A 33 0.24 -1.40 5.69
CA LEU A 33 -0.32 -0.49 4.69
C LEU A 33 0.08 0.98 4.96
N MET A 34 0.05 1.42 6.22
CA MET A 34 0.48 2.77 6.60
C MET A 34 1.99 2.97 6.39
N GLN A 35 2.81 1.96 6.71
CA GLN A 35 4.24 1.98 6.43
C GLN A 35 4.51 2.08 4.92
N LEU A 36 3.81 1.28 4.11
CA LEU A 36 3.91 1.33 2.66
C LEU A 36 3.52 2.71 2.10
N ALA A 37 2.44 3.30 2.61
CA ALA A 37 2.01 4.64 2.22
C ALA A 37 3.08 5.70 2.55
N SER A 38 3.68 5.61 3.74
CA SER A 38 4.79 6.49 4.17
C SER A 38 6.02 6.34 3.28
N ALA A 39 6.41 5.10 2.96
CA ALA A 39 7.55 4.81 2.08
C ALA A 39 7.33 5.38 0.66
N ARG A 40 6.13 5.23 0.10
CA ARG A 40 5.77 5.81 -1.21
C ARG A 40 5.84 7.34 -1.20
N ALA A 41 5.35 7.99 -0.15
CA ALA A 41 5.40 9.44 -0.02
C ALA A 41 6.85 9.96 0.10
N ASN A 42 7.69 9.29 0.90
CA ASN A 42 9.12 9.61 1.04
C ASN A 42 9.83 9.48 -0.31
N ARG A 43 9.60 8.37 -1.02
CA ARG A 43 10.22 8.15 -2.33
C ARG A 43 9.81 9.21 -3.35
N ALA A 44 8.54 9.61 -3.35
CA ALA A 44 8.07 10.69 -4.21
C ALA A 44 8.79 12.02 -3.89
N LYS A 45 8.91 12.38 -2.60
CA LYS A 45 9.65 13.57 -2.17
C LYS A 45 11.11 13.53 -2.63
N GLU A 46 11.80 12.41 -2.43
CA GLU A 46 13.19 12.24 -2.88
C GLU A 46 13.35 12.51 -4.38
N LEU A 47 12.48 11.93 -5.21
CA LEU A 47 12.53 12.12 -6.66
C LEU A 47 12.23 13.56 -7.08
N MET A 48 11.27 14.21 -6.42
CA MET A 48 10.92 15.61 -6.69
C MET A 48 12.07 16.55 -6.30
N VAL A 49 12.70 16.32 -5.14
CA VAL A 49 13.84 17.12 -4.66
C VAL A 49 15.09 16.88 -5.50
N ALA A 50 15.33 15.65 -5.96
CA ALA A 50 16.44 15.33 -6.84
C ALA A 50 16.36 16.07 -8.18
N GLN A 51 15.16 16.24 -8.73
CA GLN A 51 14.94 17.03 -9.95
C GLN A 51 14.98 18.53 -9.66
N GLN A 52 14.44 18.96 -8.51
CA GLN A 52 14.34 20.38 -8.18
C GLN A 52 14.61 20.63 -6.68
N PRO A 53 15.87 20.94 -6.31
CA PRO A 53 16.27 21.06 -4.92
C PRO A 53 15.52 22.14 -4.12
N ASN A 54 15.03 23.18 -4.79
CA ASN A 54 14.27 24.27 -4.16
C ASN A 54 12.92 23.81 -3.55
N LEU A 55 12.49 22.59 -3.84
CA LEU A 55 11.24 22.02 -3.32
C LEU A 55 11.40 21.37 -1.95
N ALA A 56 12.63 21.15 -1.47
CA ALA A 56 12.89 20.37 -0.26
C ALA A 56 12.15 20.89 0.99
N GLU A 57 12.15 22.21 1.17
CA GLU A 57 11.46 22.90 2.28
C GLU A 57 9.98 23.19 1.98
N ARG A 58 9.55 23.02 0.72
CA ARG A 58 8.17 23.29 0.27
C ARG A 58 7.28 22.05 0.30
N ILE A 59 7.87 20.87 0.41
CA ILE A 59 7.16 19.58 0.44
C ILE A 59 7.18 19.02 1.87
N THR A 60 6.00 18.94 2.45
CA THR A 60 5.77 18.27 3.74
C THR A 60 4.97 16.99 3.51
N ILE A 61 5.43 15.89 4.10
CA ILE A 61 4.71 14.61 4.05
C ILE A 61 3.77 14.57 5.25
N GLY A 62 2.47 14.49 4.97
CA GLY A 62 1.44 14.33 6.01
C GLY A 62 1.33 12.89 6.52
N THR A 63 0.59 12.71 7.61
CA THR A 63 0.27 11.38 8.15
C THR A 63 -0.55 10.57 7.14
N SER A 64 -0.22 9.29 6.98
CA SER A 64 -1.04 8.36 6.20
C SER A 64 -2.44 8.24 6.81
N LYS A 65 -3.47 8.23 5.96
CA LYS A 65 -4.86 8.07 6.37
C LYS A 65 -5.46 6.90 5.61
N ALA A 66 -6.32 6.14 6.26
CA ALA A 66 -7.15 5.15 5.58
C ALA A 66 -8.04 5.89 4.58
N GLY A 67 -7.90 5.56 3.30
CA GLY A 67 -8.77 6.05 2.24
C GLY A 67 -9.80 5.00 1.91
N GLY A 68 -11.08 5.33 2.06
CA GLY A 68 -12.14 4.59 1.37
C GLY A 68 -12.06 4.96 -0.11
N ALA A 69 -11.83 3.99 -0.98
CA ALA A 69 -12.06 4.18 -2.40
C ALA A 69 -13.56 4.03 -2.64
N ASP A 70 -14.32 5.10 -2.40
CA ASP A 70 -15.62 5.22 -3.05
C ASP A 70 -15.37 5.32 -4.57
N GLN A 71 -16.39 5.01 -5.40
CA GLN A 71 -16.23 4.86 -6.87
C GLN A 71 -15.53 6.03 -7.58
N ASP A 72 -15.47 7.20 -6.93
CA ASP A 72 -14.89 8.45 -7.45
C ASP A 72 -13.40 8.66 -7.11
N GLY A 73 -12.77 7.76 -6.35
CA GLY A 73 -11.36 7.84 -5.96
C GLY A 73 -11.06 8.77 -4.78
N ILE A 74 -9.78 8.92 -4.41
CA ILE A 74 -9.37 9.77 -3.29
C ILE A 74 -9.18 11.22 -3.79
N PRO A 75 -9.95 12.21 -3.30
CA PRO A 75 -9.82 13.59 -3.75
C PRO A 75 -8.46 14.18 -3.36
N LEU A 76 -7.78 14.81 -4.34
CA LEU A 76 -6.58 15.60 -4.08
C LEU A 76 -6.99 16.94 -3.43
N GLY A 77 -6.89 17.02 -2.11
CA GLY A 77 -7.11 18.26 -1.37
C GLY A 77 -5.96 19.25 -1.59
N VAL A 78 -6.13 20.20 -2.50
CA VAL A 78 -5.19 21.32 -2.68
C VAL A 78 -5.61 22.46 -1.73
N SER A 79 -4.86 22.65 -0.64
CA SER A 79 -5.01 23.84 0.21
C SER A 79 -3.98 24.88 -0.20
N LEU A 80 -4.44 25.96 -0.83
CA LEU A 80 -3.61 27.12 -1.12
C LEU A 80 -3.61 28.02 0.12
N GLY A 81 -2.51 28.03 0.87
CA GLY A 81 -2.32 29.01 1.94
C GLY A 81 -2.28 30.41 1.33
N SER A 82 -3.25 31.24 1.67
CA SER A 82 -3.26 32.66 1.32
C SER A 82 -2.11 33.35 2.07
N LYS A 83 -1.13 33.88 1.32
CA LYS A 83 -0.19 34.87 1.87
C LYS A 83 -1.01 36.07 2.35
N LYS A 84 -0.96 36.37 3.64
CA LYS A 84 -1.23 37.71 4.15
C LYS A 84 0.02 38.56 3.96
#